data_AF-A0A7J9KTV8-F1
#
_entry.id   AF-A0A7J9KTV8-F1
#
_cell.length_a   1.000
_cell.length_b   1.000
_cell.length_c   1.000
_cell.angle_alpha   90.00
_cell.angle_beta   90.00
_cell.angle_gamma   90.00
#
_symmetry.space_group_name_H-M   'P 1'
#
loop_
_entity.id
_entity.type
_entity.pdbx_description
1 polymer ?
#
loop_
_entity_poly.entity_id
_entity_poly.type
_entity_poly.pdbx_seq_one_letter_code
_entity_poly.pdbx_strand_id
1 'polypeptide(L)'
;MASLNLEGGEEEGVLLPIDLELQSSTHEYYLVGGFFTTSVVHFSAMKNTMANLWHPLKGVQISNIGARRFLFRFFHEIDIDRAIFLEYDTKLINRSLKNHLQIRVE
;
A
#
# COMPACT_ATOMS: atom_id res chain seq x y z
N MET A 1 -9.67 49.69 27.47
CA MET A 1 -9.16 49.92 26.11
C MET A 1 -7.66 49.81 26.16
N ALA A 2 -7.10 48.62 25.92
CA ALA A 2 -5.65 48.42 25.88
C ALA A 2 -5.23 48.36 24.42
N SER A 3 -4.42 49.32 23.99
CA SER A 3 -3.77 49.34 22.68
C SER A 3 -2.53 48.45 22.72
N LEU A 4 -2.44 47.47 21.82
CA LEU A 4 -1.24 46.65 21.62
C LEU A 4 -0.53 47.15 20.36
N ASN A 5 0.68 47.66 20.53
CA ASN A 5 1.58 48.07 19.47
C ASN A 5 2.26 46.80 18.92
N LEU A 6 2.13 46.54 17.61
CA LEU A 6 2.83 45.47 16.90
C LEU A 6 4.19 46.00 16.42
N GLU A 7 5.26 45.62 17.10
CA GLU A 7 6.62 45.74 16.59
C GLU A 7 6.92 44.49 15.75
N GLY A 8 7.09 44.70 14.44
CA GLY A 8 7.45 43.66 13.50
C GLY A 8 8.88 43.18 13.77
N GLY A 9 9.00 41.94 14.19
CA GLY A 9 10.24 41.16 14.18
C GLY A 9 10.01 39.94 13.30
N GLU A 10 10.75 39.88 12.21
CA GLU A 10 10.78 38.81 11.22
C GLU A 10 10.76 37.39 11.83
N GLU A 11 9.78 36.61 11.38
CA GLU A 11 9.69 35.17 11.59
C GLU A 11 10.86 34.47 10.87
N GLU A 12 11.99 34.31 11.54
CA GLU A 12 13.00 33.35 11.12
C GLU A 12 12.41 31.94 11.30
N GLY A 13 11.68 31.50 10.28
CA GLY A 13 11.32 30.11 10.09
C GLY A 13 12.60 29.30 10.04
N VAL A 14 12.90 28.61 11.14
CA VAL A 14 14.02 27.67 11.23
C VAL A 14 13.78 26.56 10.20
N LEU A 15 14.37 26.70 9.03
CA LEU A 15 14.51 25.60 8.08
C LEU A 15 15.54 24.64 8.66
N LEU A 16 15.06 23.66 9.43
CA LEU A 16 15.88 22.49 9.74
C LEU A 16 16.23 21.81 8.41
N PRO A 17 17.53 21.56 8.12
CA PRO A 17 17.87 20.63 7.07
C PRO A 17 17.21 19.31 7.44
N ILE A 18 16.22 18.87 6.66
CA ILE A 18 15.73 17.50 6.73
C ILE A 18 16.81 16.64 6.07
N ASP A 19 18.00 16.62 6.66
CA ASP A 19 18.89 15.47 6.59
C ASP A 19 18.40 14.51 7.67
N LEU A 20 17.15 14.08 7.48
CA LEU A 20 16.77 12.76 7.92
C LEU A 20 17.54 11.85 6.98
N GLU A 21 18.77 11.52 7.37
CA GLU A 21 19.29 10.17 7.17
C GLU A 21 18.28 9.23 7.83
N LEU A 22 17.13 9.07 7.16
CA LEU A 22 16.33 7.88 7.19
C LEU A 22 17.35 6.82 6.81
N GLN A 23 17.90 6.19 7.84
CA GLN A 23 18.32 4.82 7.74
C GLN A 23 17.09 4.10 7.21
N SER A 24 17.00 4.06 5.88
CA SER A 24 16.06 3.24 5.15
C SER A 24 16.53 1.83 5.43
N SER A 25 16.18 1.35 6.61
CA SER A 25 15.56 0.05 6.70
C SER A 25 14.57 0.04 5.56
N THR A 26 14.99 -0.53 4.44
CA THR A 26 14.12 -0.82 3.31
C THR A 26 13.13 -1.81 3.88
N HIS A 27 12.10 -1.31 4.55
CA HIS A 27 10.98 -2.11 5.00
C HIS A 27 10.36 -2.61 3.71
N GLU A 28 10.69 -3.85 3.38
CA GLU A 28 10.20 -4.45 2.16
C GLU A 28 8.79 -4.95 2.43
N TYR A 29 7.80 -4.22 1.93
CA TYR A 29 6.40 -4.57 2.11
C TYR A 29 6.01 -5.65 1.11
N TYR A 30 6.06 -6.91 1.55
CA TYR A 30 5.70 -8.06 0.74
C TYR A 30 4.44 -8.75 1.23
N LEU A 31 3.72 -9.33 0.29
CA LEU A 31 2.53 -10.13 0.55
C LEU A 31 2.47 -11.26 -0.46
N VAL A 32 2.16 -12.48 0.01
CA VAL A 32 2.07 -13.66 -0.84
C VAL A 32 0.59 -14.04 -0.97
N GLY A 33 0.03 -13.92 -2.16
CA GLY A 33 -1.36 -14.32 -2.42
C GLY A 33 -1.44 -15.54 -3.34
N GLY A 34 -2.43 -16.39 -3.11
CA GLY A 34 -2.76 -17.53 -3.95
C GLY A 34 -4.22 -17.52 -4.39
N PHE A 35 -4.49 -17.97 -5.61
CA PHE A 35 -5.86 -18.06 -6.11
C PHE A 35 -6.42 -19.49 -6.02
N PHE A 36 -7.53 -19.65 -5.30
CA PHE A 36 -8.33 -20.87 -5.14
C PHE A 36 -9.40 -21.00 -6.23
N THR A 37 -9.00 -20.84 -7.49
CA THR A 37 -9.87 -21.07 -8.64
C THR A 37 -9.43 -22.31 -9.41
N THR A 38 -10.37 -23.08 -9.93
CA THR A 38 -10.08 -24.19 -10.86
C THR A 38 -9.75 -23.67 -12.26
N SER A 39 -10.17 -22.45 -12.59
CA SER A 39 -9.93 -21.79 -13.87
C SER A 39 -8.50 -21.26 -14.01
N VAL A 40 -8.07 -21.09 -15.26
CA VAL A 40 -6.77 -20.46 -15.57
C VAL A 40 -6.84 -18.97 -15.20
N VAL A 41 -5.88 -18.50 -14.40
CA VAL A 41 -5.74 -17.08 -14.04
C VAL A 41 -4.92 -16.37 -15.11
N HIS A 42 -5.54 -15.47 -15.86
CA HIS A 42 -4.83 -14.59 -16.78
C HIS A 42 -4.04 -13.54 -16.00
N PHE A 43 -2.71 -13.68 -15.97
CA PHE A 43 -1.83 -12.84 -15.15
C PHE A 43 -2.01 -11.34 -15.37
N SER A 44 -2.09 -10.88 -16.63
CA SER A 44 -2.27 -9.47 -16.96
C SER A 44 -3.60 -8.91 -16.44
N ALA A 45 -4.69 -9.66 -16.64
CA ALA A 45 -6.01 -9.27 -16.15
C ALA A 45 -6.03 -9.22 -14.62
N MET A 46 -5.50 -10.26 -13.96
CA MET A 46 -5.38 -10.31 -12.50
C MET A 46 -4.58 -9.13 -11.96
N LYS A 47 -3.42 -8.83 -12.55
CA LYS A 47 -2.56 -7.71 -12.14
C LYS A 47 -3.32 -6.39 -12.18
N ASN A 48 -4.04 -6.12 -13.28
CA ASN A 48 -4.83 -4.90 -13.43
C ASN A 48 -6.00 -4.86 -12.44
N THR A 49 -6.69 -5.98 -12.23
CA THR A 49 -7.77 -6.06 -11.23
C THR A 49 -7.27 -5.76 -9.83
N MET A 50 -6.13 -6.34 -9.41
CA MET A 50 -5.57 -6.11 -8.06
C MET A 50 -5.06 -4.67 -7.90
N ALA A 51 -4.39 -4.11 -8.90
CA ALA A 51 -3.96 -2.72 -8.89
C ALA A 51 -5.14 -1.74 -8.79
N ASN A 52 -6.24 -2.02 -9.50
CA ASN A 52 -7.46 -1.21 -9.42
C ASN A 52 -8.19 -1.37 -8.09
N LEU A 53 -8.22 -2.58 -7.52
CA LEU A 53 -8.91 -2.87 -6.27
C LEU A 53 -8.25 -2.19 -5.08
N TRP A 54 -6.93 -2.32 -4.94
CA TRP A 54 -6.19 -1.73 -3.82
C TRP A 54 -5.89 -0.25 -4.01
N HIS A 55 -5.84 0.21 -5.26
CA HIS A 55 -5.49 1.57 -5.65
C HIS A 55 -4.29 2.14 -4.86
N PRO A 56 -3.13 1.46 -4.90
CA PRO A 56 -1.96 1.83 -4.10
C PRO A 56 -1.40 3.17 -4.56
N LEU A 57 -0.99 4.00 -3.60
CA LEU A 57 -0.44 5.34 -3.80
C LEU A 57 0.85 5.31 -4.60
N LYS A 58 1.75 4.36 -4.31
CA LYS A 58 3.05 4.21 -5.01
C LYS A 58 3.08 3.02 -5.96
N GLY A 59 1.93 2.43 -6.26
CA GLY A 59 1.85 1.26 -7.10
C GLY A 59 2.17 -0.04 -6.36
N VAL A 60 2.06 -1.14 -7.08
CA VAL A 60 2.39 -2.48 -6.62
C VAL A 60 3.13 -3.22 -7.73
N GLN A 61 4.24 -3.87 -7.39
CA GLN A 61 4.91 -4.80 -8.30
C GLN A 61 4.41 -6.21 -8.01
N ILE A 62 3.95 -6.91 -9.05
CA ILE A 62 3.39 -8.26 -8.93
C ILE A 62 4.27 -9.23 -9.72
N SER A 63 4.73 -10.27 -9.05
CA SER A 63 5.55 -11.32 -9.64
C SER A 63 4.89 -12.69 -9.45
N ASN A 64 4.94 -13.54 -10.47
CA ASN A 64 4.49 -14.92 -10.36
C ASN A 64 5.62 -15.77 -9.78
N ILE A 65 5.39 -16.39 -8.62
CA ILE A 65 6.37 -17.24 -7.92
C ILE A 65 6.06 -18.74 -8.06
N GLY A 66 5.14 -19.09 -8.96
CA GLY A 66 4.76 -20.47 -9.27
C GLY A 66 3.70 -21.04 -8.32
N ALA A 67 3.21 -22.24 -8.64
CA ALA A 67 2.18 -22.95 -7.87
C ALA A 67 0.93 -22.10 -7.56
N ARG A 68 0.51 -21.25 -8.50
CA ARG A 68 -0.63 -20.31 -8.37
C ARG A 68 -0.46 -19.27 -7.26
N ARG A 69 0.78 -19.02 -6.83
CA ARG A 69 1.15 -17.98 -5.87
C ARG A 69 1.77 -16.79 -6.59
N PHE A 70 1.50 -15.62 -6.03
CA PHE A 70 1.94 -14.33 -6.52
C PHE A 70 2.55 -13.54 -5.37
N LEU A 71 3.69 -12.92 -5.64
CA LEU A 71 4.34 -12.00 -4.74
C LEU A 71 3.91 -10.59 -5.10
N PHE A 72 3.35 -9.88 -4.12
CA PHE A 72 2.98 -8.48 -4.22
C PHE A 72 3.98 -7.68 -3.41
N ARG A 73 4.68 -6.76 -4.06
CA ARG A 73 5.60 -5.81 -3.44
C ARG A 73 4.97 -4.43 -3.44
N PHE A 74 4.73 -3.89 -2.26
CA PHE A 74 4.29 -2.52 -2.06
C PHE A 74 5.49 -1.61 -1.80
N PHE A 75 5.38 -0.36 -2.22
CA PHE A 75 6.44 0.65 -2.07
C PHE A 75 6.13 1.65 -0.95
N HIS A 76 5.06 1.40 -0.18
CA HIS A 76 4.60 2.25 0.91
C HIS A 76 3.85 1.42 1.96
N GLU A 77 4.06 1.72 3.25
CA GLU A 77 3.40 1.07 4.39
C GLU A 77 1.87 1.16 4.30
N ILE A 78 1.36 2.37 4.08
CA ILE A 78 -0.08 2.62 3.87
C ILE A 78 -0.69 1.72 2.77
N ASP A 79 0.07 1.40 1.71
CA ASP A 79 -0.45 0.58 0.62
C ASP A 79 -0.62 -0.89 1.04
N ILE A 80 0.33 -1.44 1.82
CA ILE A 80 0.21 -2.79 2.37
C ILE A 80 -0.84 -2.86 3.49
N ASP A 81 -0.91 -1.85 4.37
CA ASP A 81 -1.91 -1.80 5.43
C ASP A 81 -3.33 -1.75 4.85
N ARG A 82 -3.54 -1.00 3.76
CA ARG A 82 -4.81 -1.02 3.03
C ARG A 82 -5.10 -2.38 2.41
N ALA A 83 -4.10 -3.02 1.81
CA ALA A 83 -4.27 -4.33 1.21
C ALA A 83 -4.66 -5.39 2.24
N ILE A 84 -3.98 -5.39 3.40
CA ILE A 84 -4.26 -6.25 4.55
C ILE A 84 -5.63 -5.90 5.16
N PHE A 85 -5.92 -4.63 5.39
CA PHE A 85 -7.21 -4.20 5.94
C PHE A 85 -8.38 -4.64 5.06
N LEU A 86 -8.25 -4.54 3.74
CA LEU A 86 -9.26 -5.01 2.80
C LEU A 86 -9.46 -6.53 2.87
N GLU A 87 -8.41 -7.30 3.17
CA GLU A 87 -8.53 -8.74 3.42
C GLU A 87 -9.42 -9.05 4.63
N TYR A 88 -9.28 -8.28 5.72
CA TYR A 88 -10.05 -8.45 6.94
C TYR A 88 -11.45 -7.81 6.86
N ASP A 89 -11.62 -6.69 6.16
CA ASP A 89 -12.92 -6.06 5.95
C ASP A 89 -13.70 -6.75 4.82
N THR A 90 -14.34 -7.83 5.23
CA THR A 90 -15.23 -8.71 4.46
C THR A 90 -16.33 -8.04 3.62
N LYS A 91 -16.55 -6.72 3.74
CA LYS A 91 -17.59 -5.96 3.05
C LYS A 91 -17.09 -5.18 1.81
N LEU A 92 -15.79 -4.96 1.65
CA LEU A 92 -15.23 -4.13 0.57
C LEU A 92 -14.65 -4.92 -0.61
N ILE A 93 -14.34 -6.20 -0.42
CA ILE A 93 -13.88 -7.07 -1.51
C ILE A 93 -15.10 -7.61 -2.27
N ASN A 94 -15.11 -7.40 -3.60
CA ASN A 94 -16.08 -7.98 -4.52
C ASN A 94 -16.30 -9.48 -4.18
N ARG A 95 -17.56 -9.85 -3.90
CA ARG A 95 -17.96 -11.20 -3.47
C ARG A 95 -17.44 -12.32 -4.40
N SER A 96 -17.22 -11.99 -5.69
CA SER A 96 -16.67 -12.89 -6.71
C SER A 96 -15.18 -13.18 -6.49
N LEU A 97 -14.37 -12.21 -6.08
CA LEU A 97 -12.94 -12.41 -5.84
C LEU A 97 -12.65 -13.11 -4.52
N LYS A 98 -13.49 -12.89 -3.50
CA LYS A 98 -13.31 -13.42 -2.14
C LYS A 98 -13.34 -14.96 -2.08
N ASN A 99 -14.13 -15.61 -2.93
CA ASN A 99 -14.19 -17.07 -2.98
C ASN A 99 -12.98 -17.71 -3.70
N HIS A 100 -12.15 -16.89 -4.34
CA HIS A 100 -11.12 -17.35 -5.27
C HIS A 100 -9.73 -16.81 -4.98
N LEU A 101 -9.54 -15.89 -4.03
CA LEU A 101 -8.24 -15.35 -3.64
C LEU A 101 -8.06 -15.46 -2.13
N GLN A 102 -6.99 -16.11 -1.71
CA GLN A 102 -6.51 -16.08 -0.34
C GLN A 102 -5.18 -15.36 -0.33
N ILE A 103 -5.03 -14.44 0.59
CA ILE A 103 -3.79 -13.74 0.82
C ILE A 103 -3.16 -14.32 2.09
N ARG A 104 -1.84 -14.37 2.13
CA ARG A 104 -1.07 -14.71 3.31
C ARG A 104 -0.01 -13.63 3.49
N VAL A 105 -0.05 -13.00 4.65
CA VAL A 105 1.04 -12.16 5.13
C VAL A 105 2.10 -13.10 5.70
N GLU A 106 3.32 -13.07 5.15
CA GLU A 106 4.48 -13.82 5.64
C GLU A 106 5.51 -12.87 6.24
#